data_AF-A0A0W0CP65-F1
#
_entry.id   AF-A0A0W0CP65-F1
#
_cell.length_a   1.000
_cell.length_b   1.000
_cell.length_c   1.000
_cell.angle_alpha   90.00
_cell.angle_beta   90.00
_cell.angle_gamma   90.00
#
_symmetry.space_group_name_H-M   'P 1'
#
loop_
_entity.id
_entity.type
_entity.pdbx_description
1 polymer ?
#
loop_
_entity_poly.entity_id
_entity_poly.type
_entity_poly.pdbx_seq_one_letter_code
_entity_poly.pdbx_strand_id
1 'polypeptide(L)'
;MADKVAVLDPEPITLLDTEDEPGISQSRRSSIANSNFYIERAFVTNCTIISGERSTPKFAVWKVTAVLHPLNPNSSGSYRIHTYRRYSDFVEFRNALLDRVRTKRPTSVSEIPELPPPVKWYYSWKYNEINLNREWLANRRKGLELFINQVLLNGNIVDIAKDLVIQFLRPRK
;
A
#
# COMPACT_ATOMS: atom_id res chain seq x y z
N MET A 1 61.58 10.37 -16.52
CA MET A 1 60.60 10.33 -17.64
C MET A 1 59.25 10.06 -17.00
N ALA A 2 58.34 11.03 -17.04
CA ALA A 2 57.05 10.93 -16.35
C ALA A 2 55.98 10.47 -17.36
N ASP A 3 55.40 9.29 -17.10
CA ASP A 3 54.29 8.76 -17.90
C ASP A 3 53.05 9.64 -17.69
N LYS A 4 52.63 10.30 -18.77
CA LYS A 4 51.35 11.01 -18.83
C LYS A 4 50.25 9.99 -19.12
N VAL A 5 49.42 9.70 -18.11
CA VAL A 5 48.17 8.97 -18.30
C VAL A 5 47.23 9.87 -19.10
N ALA A 6 46.94 9.48 -20.34
CA ALA A 6 45.95 10.14 -21.18
C ALA A 6 44.56 9.77 -20.68
N VAL A 7 43.92 10.69 -19.96
CA VAL A 7 42.50 10.57 -19.59
C VAL A 7 41.69 10.91 -20.84
N LEU A 8 41.08 9.90 -21.44
CA LEU A 8 40.10 10.08 -22.51
C LEU A 8 38.75 10.35 -21.88
N ASP A 9 38.13 11.46 -22.27
CA ASP A 9 36.76 11.78 -21.85
C ASP A 9 35.79 10.74 -22.44
N PRO A 10 34.77 10.29 -21.69
CA PRO A 10 33.80 9.33 -22.19
C PRO A 10 33.00 9.95 -23.34
N GLU A 11 32.74 9.16 -24.38
CA GLU A 11 31.94 9.59 -25.51
C GLU A 11 30.52 10.00 -25.05
N PRO A 12 29.94 11.08 -25.63
CA PRO A 12 28.62 11.53 -25.27
C PRO A 12 27.56 10.49 -25.64
N ILE A 13 26.73 10.14 -24.66
CA ILE A 13 25.63 9.19 -24.86
C ILE A 13 24.61 9.83 -25.81
N THR A 14 24.45 9.25 -26.99
CA THR A 14 23.35 9.56 -27.90
C THR A 14 22.13 8.76 -27.46
N LEU A 15 21.12 9.46 -26.96
CA LEU A 15 19.80 8.86 -26.71
C LEU A 15 19.19 8.51 -28.07
N LEU A 16 19.19 7.22 -28.41
CA LEU A 16 18.41 6.70 -29.51
C LEU A 16 16.94 6.78 -29.11
N ASP A 17 16.20 7.72 -29.71
CA ASP A 17 14.73 7.66 -29.73
C ASP A 17 14.34 6.40 -30.50
N THR A 18 14.25 5.29 -29.78
CA THR A 18 13.75 4.01 -30.31
C THR A 18 12.23 4.07 -30.26
N GLU A 19 11.67 4.87 -31.17
CA GLU A 19 10.31 4.65 -31.66
C GLU A 19 10.34 3.35 -32.45
N ASP A 20 9.97 2.24 -31.80
CA ASP A 20 9.52 0.94 -32.35
C ASP A 20 10.04 -0.25 -31.53
N GLU A 21 9.53 -0.40 -30.30
CA GLU A 21 9.53 -1.70 -29.60
C GLU A 21 8.10 -2.25 -29.59
N PRO A 22 7.84 -3.43 -30.20
CA PRO A 22 6.53 -4.02 -30.25
C PRO A 22 6.18 -4.62 -28.89
N GLY A 23 5.25 -3.99 -28.18
CA GLY A 23 4.40 -4.71 -27.23
C GLY A 23 4.86 -4.76 -25.77
N ILE A 24 5.35 -3.66 -25.19
CA ILE A 24 5.14 -3.45 -23.75
C ILE A 24 3.67 -3.04 -23.57
N SER A 25 2.82 -4.05 -23.61
CA SER A 25 1.45 -3.97 -23.17
C SER A 25 1.42 -3.25 -21.80
N GLN A 26 0.88 -2.03 -21.79
CA GLN A 26 0.35 -1.37 -20.58
C GLN A 26 -0.80 -2.19 -19.94
N SER A 27 -1.00 -3.43 -20.38
CA SER A 27 -2.02 -4.42 -19.99
C SER A 27 -1.55 -5.37 -18.87
N ARG A 28 -0.58 -4.99 -18.04
CA ARG A 28 -0.17 -5.78 -16.85
C ARG A 28 -0.35 -5.08 -15.51
N ARG A 29 -1.03 -3.93 -15.46
CA ARG A 29 -1.56 -3.40 -14.19
C ARG A 29 -2.98 -3.89 -14.06
N SER A 30 -3.17 -4.97 -13.31
CA SER A 30 -4.50 -5.50 -13.03
C SER A 30 -5.40 -4.40 -12.48
N SER A 31 -6.54 -4.19 -13.14
CA SER A 31 -7.44 -3.07 -12.87
C SER A 31 -8.11 -3.27 -11.51
N ILE A 32 -7.50 -2.79 -10.43
CA ILE A 32 -7.94 -3.09 -9.07
C ILE A 32 -9.30 -2.46 -8.75
N ALA A 33 -9.67 -1.32 -9.36
CA ALA A 33 -10.84 -0.56 -8.92
C ALA A 33 -12.12 -0.79 -9.73
N ASN A 34 -12.06 -0.93 -11.07
CA ASN A 34 -13.15 -1.25 -12.01
C ASN A 34 -12.63 -1.24 -13.47
N SER A 35 -13.45 -1.55 -14.48
CA SER A 35 -13.07 -1.45 -15.91
C SER A 35 -12.52 -0.06 -16.32
N ASN A 36 -12.85 0.97 -15.55
CA ASN A 36 -12.54 2.36 -15.88
C ASN A 36 -11.35 2.92 -15.08
N PHE A 37 -10.91 2.26 -14.01
CA PHE A 37 -9.88 2.79 -13.10
C PHE A 37 -8.96 1.70 -12.54
N TYR A 38 -7.68 2.02 -12.40
CA TYR A 38 -6.73 1.23 -11.61
C TYR A 38 -6.27 2.02 -10.38
N ILE A 39 -5.93 1.29 -9.32
CA ILE A 39 -5.38 1.90 -8.09
C ILE A 39 -3.87 2.00 -8.29
N GLU A 40 -3.33 3.22 -8.28
CA GLU A 40 -1.89 3.44 -8.43
C GLU A 40 -1.17 3.18 -7.10
N ARG A 41 -1.69 3.78 -6.02
CA ARG A 41 -1.07 3.75 -4.69
C ARG A 41 -2.05 4.15 -3.61
N ALA A 42 -1.71 3.85 -2.37
CA ALA A 42 -2.45 4.29 -1.19
C ALA A 42 -1.53 5.00 -0.18
N PHE A 43 -2.04 6.06 0.43
CA PHE A 43 -1.37 6.81 1.48
C PHE A 43 -2.09 6.60 2.81
N VAL A 44 -1.33 6.43 3.89
CA VAL A 44 -1.89 6.37 5.24
C VAL A 44 -1.44 7.62 5.98
N THR A 45 -2.38 8.56 6.15
CA THR A 45 -2.13 9.87 6.75
C THR A 45 -2.89 10.01 8.07
N ASN A 46 -3.05 11.25 8.55
CA ASN A 46 -3.84 11.72 9.70
C ASN A 46 -4.29 10.62 10.68
N CYS A 47 -3.66 10.59 11.85
CA CYS A 47 -4.10 9.75 12.96
C CYS A 47 -5.06 10.54 13.84
N THR A 48 -6.31 10.12 13.92
CA THR A 48 -7.32 10.67 14.82
C THR A 48 -7.52 9.71 15.99
N ILE A 49 -7.38 10.21 17.21
CA ILE A 49 -7.67 9.45 18.42
C ILE A 49 -9.14 9.67 18.76
N ILE A 50 -9.93 8.60 18.69
CA ILE A 50 -11.33 8.61 19.08
C ILE A 50 -11.41 8.16 20.54
N SER A 51 -12.03 8.99 21.37
CA SER A 51 -12.37 8.66 22.76
C SER A 51 -13.87 8.42 22.80
N GLY A 52 -14.31 7.24 23.24
CA GLY A 52 -15.76 7.04 23.41
C GLY A 52 -16.25 7.52 24.77
N GLU A 53 -17.54 7.82 24.84
CA GLU A 53 -18.19 8.31 26.05
C GLU A 53 -18.26 7.21 27.12
N ARG A 54 -17.73 7.50 28.30
CA ARG A 54 -17.97 6.82 29.58
C ARG A 54 -17.26 5.49 29.92
N SER A 55 -16.80 4.67 28.98
CA SER A 55 -16.01 3.46 29.35
C SER A 55 -15.22 2.77 28.24
N THR A 56 -15.40 3.14 26.97
CA THR A 56 -14.67 2.51 25.87
C THR A 56 -13.24 3.05 25.76
N PRO A 57 -12.23 2.17 25.60
CA PRO A 57 -10.84 2.60 25.48
C PRO A 57 -10.63 3.48 24.25
N LYS A 58 -9.72 4.45 24.36
CA LYS A 58 -9.33 5.32 23.25
C LYS A 58 -8.67 4.50 22.15
N PHE A 59 -9.02 4.76 20.90
CA PHE A 59 -8.41 4.08 19.76
C PHE A 59 -8.01 5.04 18.65
N ALA A 60 -6.97 4.65 17.91
CA ALA A 60 -6.45 5.40 16.79
C ALA A 60 -7.10 4.94 15.48
N VAL A 61 -7.46 5.92 14.65
CA VAL A 61 -7.98 5.73 13.30
C VAL A 61 -7.10 6.50 12.34
N TRP A 62 -6.73 5.87 11.22
CA TRP A 62 -5.93 6.50 10.17
C TRP A 62 -6.78 6.78 8.94
N LYS A 63 -6.51 7.92 8.30
CA LYS A 63 -7.05 8.22 6.98
C LYS A 63 -6.24 7.47 5.92
N VAL A 64 -6.88 6.55 5.22
CA VAL A 64 -6.33 5.83 4.07
C VAL A 64 -6.84 6.52 2.80
N THR A 65 -5.94 6.97 1.95
CA THR A 65 -6.25 7.66 0.69
C THR A 65 -5.74 6.83 -0.48
N ALA A 66 -6.63 6.30 -1.31
CA ALA A 66 -6.23 5.63 -2.54
C ALA A 66 -6.28 6.60 -3.73
N VAL A 67 -5.24 6.60 -4.53
CA VAL A 67 -5.16 7.35 -5.79
C VAL A 67 -5.58 6.42 -6.93
N LEU A 68 -6.60 6.85 -7.66
CA LEU A 68 -7.17 6.15 -8.79
C LEU A 68 -6.79 6.88 -10.08
N HIS A 69 -6.32 6.13 -11.05
CA HIS A 69 -6.04 6.62 -12.38
C HIS A 69 -7.04 6.02 -13.38
N PRO A 70 -7.60 6.84 -14.28
CA PRO A 70 -8.47 6.34 -15.32
C PRO A 70 -7.67 5.44 -16.27
N LEU A 71 -8.32 4.39 -16.76
CA LEU A 71 -7.76 3.50 -17.77
C LEU A 71 -7.82 4.13 -19.17
N ASN A 72 -8.74 5.09 -19.37
CA ASN A 72 -8.89 5.80 -20.63
C ASN A 72 -7.79 6.86 -20.78
N PRO A 73 -6.92 6.77 -21.82
CA PRO A 73 -5.83 7.72 -22.04
C PRO A 73 -6.31 9.16 -22.29
N ASN A 74 -7.56 9.34 -22.73
CA ASN A 74 -8.16 10.65 -22.99
C ASN A 74 -8.76 11.31 -21.73
N SER A 75 -8.84 10.58 -20.62
CA SER A 75 -9.30 11.12 -19.34
C SER A 75 -8.11 11.62 -18.54
N SER A 76 -7.84 12.92 -18.59
CA SER A 76 -6.84 13.54 -17.72
C SER A 76 -7.44 13.78 -16.33
N GLY A 77 -6.92 13.10 -15.31
CA GLY A 77 -7.33 13.30 -13.92
C GLY A 77 -6.87 12.19 -13.00
N SER A 78 -6.42 12.56 -11.79
CA SER A 78 -6.22 11.61 -10.69
C SER A 78 -7.39 11.76 -9.72
N TYR A 79 -8.07 10.67 -9.42
CA TYR A 79 -9.17 10.66 -8.47
C TYR A 79 -8.66 10.15 -7.13
N ARG A 80 -9.17 10.71 -6.03
CA ARG A 80 -8.76 10.31 -4.68
C ARG A 80 -9.98 9.86 -3.90
N ILE A 81 -9.91 8.65 -3.37
CA ILE A 81 -10.91 8.16 -2.42
C ILE A 81 -10.30 8.11 -1.03
N HIS A 82 -11.10 8.43 -0.03
CA HIS A 82 -10.69 8.45 1.36
C HIS A 82 -11.54 7.49 2.18
N THR A 83 -10.88 6.70 3.01
CA THR A 83 -11.54 5.83 3.98
C THR A 83 -10.79 5.90 5.30
N TYR A 84 -11.46 5.52 6.39
CA TYR A 84 -10.91 5.61 7.74
C TYR A 84 -10.83 4.21 8.33
N ARG A 85 -9.63 3.80 8.74
CA ARG A 85 -9.34 2.43 9.17
C ARG A 85 -8.56 2.41 10.48
N ARG A 86 -8.93 1.50 11.38
CA ARG A 86 -8.17 1.16 12.58
C ARG A 86 -7.13 0.10 12.24
N TYR A 87 -6.15 -0.07 13.12
CA TYR A 87 -5.17 -1.14 12.98
C TYR A 87 -5.85 -2.53 12.90
N SER A 88 -6.91 -2.76 13.67
CA SER A 88 -7.67 -4.02 13.62
C SER A 88 -8.30 -4.27 12.24
N ASP A 89 -8.77 -3.23 11.54
CA ASP A 89 -9.31 -3.39 10.18
C ASP A 89 -8.22 -3.86 9.19
N PHE A 90 -6.95 -3.45 9.39
CA PHE A 90 -5.82 -3.96 8.60
C PHE A 90 -5.48 -5.42 8.94
N VAL A 91 -5.58 -5.80 10.22
CA VAL A 91 -5.38 -7.19 10.66
C VAL A 91 -6.43 -8.11 10.03
N GLU A 92 -7.70 -7.73 10.10
CA GLU A 92 -8.81 -8.45 9.46
C GLU A 92 -8.59 -8.59 7.95
N PHE A 93 -8.20 -7.49 7.28
CA PHE A 93 -7.89 -7.50 5.86
C PHE A 93 -6.71 -8.44 5.51
N ARG A 94 -5.61 -8.39 6.26
CA ARG A 94 -4.46 -9.29 6.05
C ARG A 94 -4.85 -10.75 6.25
N ASN A 95 -5.62 -11.06 7.28
CA ASN A 95 -6.06 -12.43 7.54
C ASN A 95 -6.95 -12.94 6.39
N ALA A 96 -7.88 -12.11 5.92
CA ALA A 96 -8.71 -12.45 4.75
C ALA A 96 -7.87 -12.68 3.48
N LEU A 97 -6.81 -11.88 3.26
CA LEU A 97 -5.86 -12.10 2.16
C LEU A 97 -5.12 -13.44 2.32
N LEU A 98 -4.59 -13.72 3.52
CA LEU A 98 -3.88 -14.97 3.81
C LEU A 98 -4.75 -16.19 3.55
N ASP A 99 -5.99 -16.18 4.03
CA ASP A 99 -6.92 -17.28 3.82
C ASP A 99 -7.25 -17.45 2.33
N ARG A 100 -7.54 -16.36 1.63
CA ARG A 100 -7.85 -16.40 0.18
C ARG A 100 -6.67 -16.91 -0.66
N VAL A 101 -5.46 -16.41 -0.40
CA VAL A 101 -4.25 -16.83 -1.11
C VAL A 101 -3.89 -18.26 -0.74
N ARG A 102 -4.03 -18.67 0.53
CA ARG A 102 -3.81 -20.06 0.94
C ARG A 102 -4.74 -21.02 0.21
N THR A 103 -6.01 -20.67 0.01
CA THR A 103 -6.96 -21.53 -0.72
C THR A 103 -6.66 -21.60 -2.22
N LYS A 104 -6.31 -20.47 -2.87
CA LYS A 104 -6.16 -20.41 -4.33
C LYS A 104 -4.74 -20.69 -4.82
N ARG A 105 -3.72 -20.28 -4.06
CA ARG A 105 -2.30 -20.40 -4.42
C ARG A 105 -1.41 -20.48 -3.15
N PRO A 106 -1.32 -21.67 -2.52
CA PRO A 106 -0.59 -21.85 -1.26
C PRO A 106 0.87 -21.41 -1.29
N THR A 107 1.54 -21.54 -2.44
CA THR A 107 2.96 -21.18 -2.61
C THR A 107 3.23 -19.67 -2.51
N SER A 108 2.21 -18.83 -2.75
CA SER A 108 2.32 -17.37 -2.71
C SER A 108 1.92 -16.76 -1.36
N VAL A 109 1.64 -17.57 -0.34
CA VAL A 109 1.27 -17.08 1.00
C VAL A 109 2.41 -16.27 1.63
N SER A 110 3.67 -16.66 1.38
CA SER A 110 4.86 -15.93 1.85
C SER A 110 5.05 -14.56 1.20
N GLU A 111 4.37 -14.30 0.08
CA GLU A 111 4.41 -13.00 -0.61
C GLU A 111 3.52 -11.96 0.07
N ILE A 112 2.65 -12.35 1.01
CA ILE A 112 1.79 -11.42 1.73
C ILE A 112 2.62 -10.66 2.78
N PRO A 113 2.71 -9.33 2.69
CA PRO A 113 3.53 -8.55 3.59
C PRO A 113 3.03 -8.62 5.03
N GLU A 114 3.95 -8.44 5.98
CA GLU A 114 3.62 -8.36 7.40
C GLU A 114 3.07 -6.99 7.78
N LEU A 115 2.26 -6.95 8.84
CA LEU A 115 1.80 -5.71 9.44
C LEU A 115 2.81 -5.21 10.46
N PRO A 116 2.88 -3.88 10.71
CA PRO A 116 3.63 -3.37 11.84
C PRO A 116 3.12 -4.03 13.14
N PRO A 117 4.00 -4.29 14.12
CA PRO A 117 3.66 -5.14 15.26
C PRO A 117 2.52 -4.58 16.12
N PRO A 118 1.66 -5.45 16.68
CA PRO A 118 0.68 -5.05 17.68
C PRO A 118 1.40 -4.69 19.00
N VAL A 119 0.67 -4.07 19.93
CA VAL A 119 1.16 -3.93 21.30
C VAL A 119 1.23 -5.33 21.91
N LYS A 120 2.37 -5.69 22.49
CA LYS A 120 2.57 -7.03 23.06
C LYS A 120 1.63 -7.24 24.25
N TRP A 121 1.08 -8.45 24.37
CA TRP A 121 0.03 -8.78 25.36
C TRP A 121 0.46 -8.51 26.81
N TYR A 122 1.74 -8.68 27.13
CA TYR A 122 2.30 -8.44 28.46
C TYR A 122 2.41 -6.95 28.83
N TYR A 123 2.12 -6.05 27.88
CA TYR A 123 1.93 -4.62 28.12
C TYR A 123 0.46 -4.19 28.07
N SER A 124 -0.49 -5.14 28.15
CA SER A 124 -1.93 -4.85 28.15
C SER A 124 -2.36 -3.84 29.22
N TRP A 125 -1.76 -3.90 30.41
CA TRP A 125 -1.98 -2.95 31.51
C TRP A 125 -1.56 -1.51 31.18
N LYS A 126 -0.64 -1.32 30.22
CA LYS A 126 -0.19 -0.03 29.69
C LYS A 126 -0.61 0.20 28.24
N TYR A 127 -1.64 -0.51 27.77
CA TYR A 127 -2.00 -0.51 26.36
C TYR A 127 -2.23 0.89 25.82
N ASN A 128 -2.99 1.72 26.53
CA ASN A 128 -3.28 3.09 26.08
C ASN A 128 -2.03 3.99 26.04
N GLU A 129 -1.12 3.85 27.01
CA GLU A 129 0.12 4.65 27.05
C GLU A 129 1.00 4.36 25.83
N ILE A 130 1.14 3.08 25.47
CA ILE A 130 1.96 2.66 24.33
C ILE A 130 1.22 2.94 23.01
N ASN A 131 -0.05 2.55 22.93
CA ASN A 131 -0.83 2.62 21.70
C ASN A 131 -1.15 4.06 21.27
N LEU A 132 -1.15 5.02 22.20
CA LEU A 132 -1.37 6.45 21.94
C LEU A 132 -0.07 7.26 21.92
N ASN A 133 1.08 6.63 22.13
CA ASN A 133 2.37 7.30 21.99
C ASN A 133 2.55 7.80 20.54
N ARG A 134 2.94 9.07 20.39
CA ARG A 134 3.04 9.73 19.07
C ARG A 134 4.05 9.06 18.14
N GLU A 135 5.20 8.67 18.67
CA GLU A 135 6.25 7.99 17.90
C GLU A 135 5.78 6.61 17.47
N TRP A 136 5.15 5.88 18.38
CA TRP A 136 4.55 4.58 18.10
C TRP A 136 3.50 4.66 16.99
N LEU A 137 2.59 5.63 17.07
CA LEU A 137 1.56 5.89 16.05
C LEU A 137 2.17 6.29 14.70
N ALA A 138 3.27 7.07 14.70
CA ALA A 138 3.95 7.48 13.48
C ALA A 138 4.65 6.30 12.78
N ASN A 139 5.32 5.44 13.55
CA ASN A 139 5.97 4.23 13.03
C ASN A 139 4.93 3.23 12.53
N ARG A 140 3.84 3.04 13.27
CA ARG A 140 2.72 2.21 12.82
C ARG A 140 2.10 2.75 11.54
N ARG A 141 1.87 4.06 11.43
CA ARG A 141 1.37 4.69 10.19
C ARG A 141 2.23 4.34 8.98
N LYS A 142 3.56 4.52 9.09
CA LYS A 142 4.52 4.18 8.02
C LYS A 142 4.44 2.69 7.64
N GLY A 143 4.37 1.80 8.64
CA GLY A 143 4.24 0.36 8.40
C GLY A 143 2.92 -0.01 7.71
N LEU A 144 1.80 0.62 8.08
CA LEU A 144 0.51 0.39 7.42
C LEU A 144 0.50 0.88 5.98
N GLU A 145 1.15 2.02 5.70
CA GLU A 145 1.33 2.54 4.34
C GLU A 145 2.20 1.62 3.49
N LEU A 146 3.31 1.13 4.04
CA LEU A 146 4.17 0.17 3.36
C LEU A 146 3.41 -1.12 3.02
N PHE A 147 2.71 -1.69 4.02
CA PHE A 147 1.92 -2.90 3.87
C PHE A 147 0.90 -2.80 2.74
N ILE A 148 0.07 -1.75 2.71
CA ILE A 148 -0.98 -1.64 1.68
C ILE A 148 -0.39 -1.43 0.28
N ASN A 149 0.70 -0.67 0.15
CA ASN A 149 1.34 -0.47 -1.14
C ASN A 149 2.02 -1.75 -1.64
N GLN A 150 2.65 -2.53 -0.75
CA GLN A 150 3.21 -3.83 -1.13
C GLN A 150 2.12 -4.81 -1.62
N VAL A 151 0.94 -4.80 -0.98
CA VAL A 151 -0.21 -5.58 -1.45
C VAL A 151 -0.65 -5.09 -2.84
N LEU A 152 -0.79 -3.77 -3.05
CA LEU A 152 -1.24 -3.20 -4.32
C LEU A 152 -0.25 -3.41 -5.47
N LEU A 153 1.05 -3.45 -5.16
CA LEU A 153 2.11 -3.70 -6.15
C LEU A 153 2.18 -5.17 -6.58
N ASN A 154 1.75 -6.11 -5.73
CA ASN A 154 1.74 -7.53 -6.08
C ASN A 154 0.49 -7.87 -6.91
N GLY A 155 0.64 -7.82 -8.24
CA GLY A 155 -0.42 -8.15 -9.20
C GLY A 155 -1.06 -9.53 -8.96
N ASN A 156 -0.28 -10.54 -8.56
CA ASN A 156 -0.80 -11.88 -8.29
C ASN A 156 -1.78 -11.89 -7.10
N ILE A 157 -1.42 -11.23 -6.00
CA ILE A 157 -2.28 -11.13 -4.82
C ILE A 157 -3.54 -10.35 -5.16
N VAL A 158 -3.38 -9.24 -5.88
CA VAL A 158 -4.47 -8.38 -6.32
C VAL A 158 -5.45 -9.14 -7.21
N ASP A 159 -4.99 -9.92 -8.19
CA ASP A 159 -5.86 -10.68 -9.09
C ASP A 159 -6.70 -11.72 -8.33
N ILE A 160 -6.11 -12.34 -7.32
CA ILE A 160 -6.74 -13.39 -6.50
C ILE A 160 -7.79 -12.81 -5.53
N ALA A 161 -7.54 -11.61 -5.01
CA ALA A 161 -8.24 -10.99 -3.89
C ALA A 161 -8.75 -9.56 -4.19
N LYS A 162 -9.00 -9.24 -5.47
CA LYS A 162 -9.43 -7.93 -5.94
C LYS A 162 -10.63 -7.39 -5.16
N ASP A 163 -11.61 -8.25 -4.89
CA ASP A 163 -12.81 -7.94 -4.11
C ASP A 163 -12.47 -7.44 -2.69
N LEU A 164 -11.53 -8.10 -2.02
CA LEU A 164 -11.09 -7.72 -0.67
C LEU A 164 -10.37 -6.36 -0.68
N VAL A 165 -9.52 -6.11 -1.68
CA VAL A 165 -8.81 -4.83 -1.83
C VAL A 165 -9.80 -3.68 -2.05
N ILE A 166 -10.77 -3.87 -2.95
CA ILE A 166 -11.82 -2.87 -3.20
C ILE A 166 -12.64 -2.64 -1.93
N GLN A 167 -13.07 -3.70 -1.25
CA GLN A 167 -13.86 -3.60 -0.02
C GLN A 167 -13.12 -2.85 1.09
N PHE A 168 -11.81 -3.07 1.20
CA PHE A 168 -10.96 -2.38 2.17
C PHE A 168 -10.79 -0.88 1.84
N LEU A 169 -10.63 -0.53 0.57
CA LEU A 169 -10.43 0.87 0.16
C LEU A 169 -11.74 1.65 0.02
N ARG A 170 -12.88 0.97 -0.04
CA ARG A 170 -14.20 1.60 -0.12
C ARG A 170 -14.47 2.44 1.13
N PRO A 171 -15.02 3.67 0.99
CA PRO A 171 -15.55 4.42 2.12
C PRO A 171 -16.68 3.64 2.80
N ARG A 172 -16.66 3.54 4.13
CA ARG A 172 -17.81 3.03 4.90
C ARG A 172 -18.90 4.12 4.86
N LYS A 173 -20.16 3.72 4.60
CA LYS A 173 -21.33 4.59 4.70
C LYS A 173 -21.68 4.83 6.16
#